data_AF-I0K3L6-F1
#
_entry.id   AF-I0K3L6-F1
#
_cell.length_a   1.000
_cell.length_b   1.000
_cell.length_c   1.000
_cell.angle_alpha   90.00
_cell.angle_beta   90.00
_cell.angle_gamma   90.00
#
_symmetry.space_group_name_H-M   'P 1'
#
loop_
_entity.id
_entity.type
_entity.pdbx_description
1 polymer ?
#
loop_
_entity_poly.entity_id
_entity_poly.type
_entity_poly.pdbx_seq_one_letter_code
_entity_poly.pdbx_strand_id
1 'polypeptide(L)' 'MTIVKQGNLQGQFSGFRNRETVFVFSDGERWQQDEYCYVDHSVYRPHATVSQEGSAYYLHVAGVAEKVRVVKRY' A
#
# COMPACT_ATOMS: atom_id res chain seq x y z
N MET A 1 -3.41 -7.39 -15.21
CA MET A 1 -3.36 -7.10 -13.76
C MET A 1 -3.09 -8.41 -13.05
N THR A 2 -2.05 -8.47 -12.21
CA THR A 2 -1.70 -9.67 -11.44
C THR A 2 -1.48 -9.27 -9.99
N ILE A 3 -2.08 -9.98 -9.03
CA ILE A 3 -1.80 -9.76 -7.61
C ILE A 3 -0.44 -10.37 -7.29
N VAL A 4 0.50 -9.55 -6.81
CA VAL A 4 1.86 -9.97 -6.45
C VAL A 4 2.07 -10.05 -4.94
N LYS A 5 1.21 -9.37 -4.16
CA LYS A 5 1.18 -9.43 -2.71
C LYS A 5 -0.25 -9.26 -2.19
N GLN A 6 -0.59 -9.96 -1.11
CA GLN A 6 -1.84 -9.78 -0.37
C GLN A 6 -1.63 -10.10 1.11
N GLY A 7 -2.42 -9.50 1.98
CA GLY A 7 -2.40 -9.74 3.43
C GLY A 7 -2.77 -8.49 4.22
N ASN A 8 -2.53 -8.50 5.52
CA ASN A 8 -2.76 -7.33 6.38
C ASN A 8 -1.51 -6.47 6.48
N LEU A 9 -1.70 -5.15 6.45
CA LEU A 9 -0.66 -4.20 6.88
C LEU A 9 -0.38 -4.36 8.38
N GLN A 10 0.83 -4.03 8.77
CA GLN A 10 1.28 -4.00 10.15
C GLN A 10 0.86 -2.69 10.81
N GLY A 11 0.31 -2.78 12.01
CA GLY A 11 0.00 -1.61 12.83
C GLY A 11 -1.11 -0.72 12.27
N GLN A 12 -1.00 0.58 12.54
CA GLN A 12 -1.97 1.58 12.10
C GLN A 12 -1.67 2.03 10.68
N PHE A 13 -2.68 1.95 9.81
CA PHE A 13 -2.69 2.68 8.56
C PHE A 13 -3.44 3.99 8.79
N SER A 14 -2.78 5.13 8.53
CA SER A 14 -3.39 6.45 8.66
C SER A 14 -3.78 7.05 7.31
N GLY A 15 -3.53 6.35 6.21
CA GLY A 15 -3.80 6.82 4.86
C GLY A 15 -2.54 7.02 4.04
N PHE A 16 -2.71 7.50 2.81
CA PHE A 16 -1.61 7.92 1.95
C PHE A 16 -1.15 9.32 2.37
N ARG A 17 0.16 9.58 2.37
CA ARG A 17 0.71 10.88 2.84
C ARG A 17 1.62 11.50 1.81
N ASN A 18 2.70 10.81 1.47
CA ASN A 18 3.75 11.30 0.60
C ASN A 18 4.64 10.14 0.11
N ARG A 19 5.62 10.46 -0.72
CA ARG A 19 6.55 9.46 -1.28
C ARG A 19 7.48 8.81 -0.24
N GLU A 20 7.48 9.24 1.01
CA GLU A 20 8.25 8.61 2.10
C GLU A 20 7.40 7.61 2.89
N THR A 21 6.10 7.51 2.58
CA THR A 21 5.19 6.58 3.26
C THR A 21 5.54 5.14 2.91
N VAL A 22 5.85 4.34 3.94
CA VAL A 22 6.15 2.92 3.81
C VAL A 22 5.03 2.10 4.41
N PHE A 23 4.53 1.15 3.63
CA PHE A 23 3.55 0.16 4.02
C PHE A 23 4.27 -1.16 4.30
N VAL A 24 4.15 -1.65 5.53
CA VAL A 24 4.76 -2.92 5.95
C VAL A 24 3.65 -3.94 6.07
N PHE A 25 3.78 -5.08 5.40
CA PHE A 25 2.88 -6.21 5.56
C PHE A 25 3.20 -7.00 6.84
N SER A 26 2.24 -7.78 7.33
CA SER A 26 2.40 -8.55 8.57
C SER A 26 3.54 -9.60 8.53
N ASP A 27 3.99 -9.99 7.34
CA ASP A 27 5.15 -10.87 7.14
C ASP A 27 6.47 -10.11 6.93
N GLY A 28 6.47 -8.79 7.12
CA GLY A 28 7.64 -7.92 7.05
C GLY A 28 7.94 -7.35 5.68
N GLU A 29 7.26 -7.77 4.60
CA GLU A 29 7.49 -7.22 3.26
C GLU A 29 7.09 -5.74 3.19
N ARG A 30 7.92 -4.91 2.53
CA ARG A 30 7.79 -3.45 2.53
C ARG A 30 7.55 -2.89 1.13
N TRP A 31 6.62 -1.94 1.06
CA TRP A 31 6.29 -1.20 -0.15
C TRP A 31 6.25 0.29 0.16
N GLN A 32 6.86 1.12 -0.68
CA GLN A 32 6.90 2.57 -0.50
C GLN A 32 6.06 3.25 -1.56
N GLN A 33 5.29 4.27 -1.16
CA GLN A 33 4.55 5.14 -2.07
C GLN A 33 5.48 5.83 -3.08
N ASP A 34 5.12 5.78 -4.37
CA ASP A 34 5.94 6.26 -5.50
C ASP A 34 5.27 7.39 -6.29
N GLU A 35 4.17 7.94 -5.76
CA GLU A 35 3.48 9.09 -6.37
C GLU A 35 2.94 10.05 -5.31
N TYR A 36 2.54 11.24 -5.74
CA TYR A 36 1.82 12.15 -4.86
C TYR A 36 0.36 11.70 -4.75
N CYS A 37 -0.01 11.23 -3.56
CA CYS A 37 -1.37 10.84 -3.21
C CYS A 37 -1.56 11.12 -1.73
N TYR A 38 -2.69 11.74 -1.38
CA TYR A 38 -3.05 12.07 0.00
C TYR A 38 -4.46 11.58 0.25
N VAL A 39 -4.61 10.72 1.25
CA VAL A 39 -5.89 10.21 1.74
C VAL A 39 -5.78 10.19 3.24
N ASP A 40 -6.76 10.74 3.95
CA ASP A 40 -6.84 10.58 5.40
C ASP A 40 -7.82 9.44 5.74
N HIS A 41 -7.29 8.35 6.30
CA HIS A 41 -8.08 7.17 6.63
C HIS A 41 -7.37 6.37 7.72
N SER A 42 -7.93 6.32 8.92
CA SER A 42 -7.33 5.62 10.06
C SER A 42 -8.00 4.28 10.30
N VAL A 43 -7.24 3.19 10.17
CA VAL A 43 -7.71 1.82 10.44
C VAL A 43 -6.55 0.95 10.92
N TYR A 44 -6.84 0.06 11.87
CA TYR A 44 -5.83 -0.84 12.43
C TYR A 44 -5.73 -2.14 11.61
N ARG A 45 -4.52 -2.46 11.14
CA ARG A 45 -4.16 -3.67 10.39
C ARG A 45 -5.11 -3.99 9.23
N PRO A 46 -5.41 -3.03 8.33
CA PRO A 46 -6.31 -3.28 7.22
C PRO A 46 -5.76 -4.36 6.28
N HIS A 47 -6.67 -5.05 5.60
CA HIS A 47 -6.30 -5.88 4.47
C HIS A 47 -5.82 -5.00 3.30
N ALA A 48 -4.78 -5.43 2.61
CA ALA A 48 -4.22 -4.74 1.46
C ALA A 48 -3.73 -5.72 0.39
N THR A 49 -3.71 -5.26 -0.86
CA THR A 49 -3.18 -6.02 -2.00
C THR A 49 -2.24 -5.13 -2.81
N VAL A 50 -1.17 -5.73 -3.36
CA VAL A 50 -0.35 -5.10 -4.39
C VAL A 50 -0.64 -5.78 -5.71
N SER A 51 -1.10 -5.00 -6.68
CA SER A 51 -1.27 -5.43 -8.07
C SER A 51 -0.12 -4.93 -8.93
N GLN A 52 0.29 -5.74 -9.90
CA GLN A 52 1.12 -5.31 -11.02
C GLN A 52 0.22 -4.97 -12.22
N GLU A 53 0.39 -3.75 -12.72
CA GLU A 53 -0.33 -3.20 -13.88
C GLU A 53 0.70 -2.61 -14.84
N GLY A 54 1.01 -3.36 -15.92
CA GLY A 54 2.13 -3.04 -16.79
C GLY A 54 3.46 -3.11 -16.03
N SER A 55 4.25 -2.03 -16.09
CA SER A 55 5.53 -1.91 -15.40
C SER A 55 5.42 -1.33 -13.98
N ALA A 56 4.22 -0.97 -13.52
CA ALA A 56 4.00 -0.32 -12.24
C ALA A 56 3.29 -1.26 -11.24
N TYR A 57 3.49 -0.98 -9.95
CA TYR A 57 2.79 -1.65 -8.87
C TYR A 57 1.86 -0.66 -8.16
N TYR A 58 0.71 -1.15 -7.72
CA TYR A 58 -0.30 -0.35 -7.03
C TYR A 58 -0.73 -1.05 -5.75
N LEU A 59 -0.75 -0.31 -4.64
CA LEU A 59 -1.30 -0.75 -3.37
C LEU A 59 -2.77 -0.36 -3.29
N HIS A 60 -3.60 -1.32 -2.93
CA HIS A 60 -5.01 -1.16 -2.60
C HIS A 60 -5.19 -1.48 -1.12
N VAL A 61 -5.91 -0.63 -0.38
CA VAL A 61 -6.19 -0.82 1.04
C VAL A 61 -7.69 -0.94 1.23
N ALA A 62 -8.15 -1.97 1.93
CA ALA A 62 -9.57 -2.18 2.18
C ALA A 62 -10.17 -0.96 2.91
N GLY A 63 -11.27 -0.42 2.37
CA GLY A 63 -11.92 0.79 2.89
C GLY A 63 -11.39 2.11 2.33
N VAL A 64 -10.39 2.07 1.44
CA VAL A 64 -9.88 3.24 0.70
C VAL A 64 -10.23 3.09 -0.78
N ALA A 65 -10.82 4.12 -1.38
CA ALA A 65 -11.25 4.09 -2.78
C ALA A 65 -10.05 4.25 -3.74
N GLU A 66 -9.08 5.05 -3.35
CA GLU A 66 -7.86 5.31 -4.09
C GLU A 66 -6.91 4.11 -3.99
N LYS A 67 -6.26 3.81 -5.10
CA LYS A 67 -5.02 3.02 -5.12
C LYS A 67 -3.84 3.98 -5.25
N VAL A 68 -2.69 3.57 -4.74
CA VAL A 68 -1.46 4.38 -4.86
C VAL A 68 -0.35 3.57 -5.49
N ARG A 69 0.39 4.19 -6.42
CA ARG A 69 1.60 3.61 -7.00
C ARG A 69 2.64 3.36 -5.91
N VAL A 70 3.25 2.18 -5.94
CA VAL A 70 4.28 1.78 -4.98
C VAL A 70 5.49 1.16 -5.66
N VAL A 71 6.63 1.18 -4.96
CA VAL A 71 7.84 0.42 -5.30
C VAL A 71 8.22 -0.50 -4.15
N LYS A 72 8.71 -1.69 -4.49
CA LYS A 72 9.17 -2.65 -3.48
C LYS A 72 10.42 -2.12 -2.78
N ARG A 73 10.47 -2.23 -1.45
CA ARG A 73 11.66 -1.91 -0.63
C ARG A 73 12.22 -3.18 -0.02
N TYR A 74 13.55 -3.29 -0.03
CA TYR A 74 14.32 -4.37 0.60
C TYR A 74 14.69 -4.00 2.03
#